data_AF-A0A842T9A7-F1
#
_entry.id   AF-A0A842T9A7-F1
#
_cell.length_a   1.000
_cell.length_b   1.000
_cell.length_c   1.000
_cell.angle_alpha   90.00
_cell.angle_beta   90.00
_cell.angle_gamma   90.00
#
_symmetry.space_group_name_H-M   'P 1'
#
loop_
_entity.id
_entity.type
_entity.pdbx_description
1 polymer ?
#
loop_
_entity_poly.entity_id
_entity_poly.type
_entity_poly.pdbx_seq_one_letter_code
_entity_poly.pdbx_strand_id
1 'polypeptide(L)'
;MTMRKKINRLKFPIRLLNRRQLEYKFEINLGHNLKFKLRSIARTNFPHIYHKPIVFPQDPQFSEENDMTVGRWIFGIPNYKGHIIAFEDKAWIPKDSPEIVKALMKQIQKQIKK
;
A
#
# COMPACT_ATOMS: atom_id res chain seq x y z
N MET A 1 34.72 4.84 9.86
CA MET A 1 33.75 5.73 9.19
C MET A 1 32.73 4.88 8.44
N THR A 2 31.58 4.62 9.04
CA THR A 2 30.53 3.81 8.41
C THR A 2 29.75 4.69 7.44
N MET A 3 29.92 4.48 6.13
CA MET A 3 29.15 5.18 5.12
C MET A 3 27.65 4.84 5.30
N ARG A 4 26.88 5.78 5.86
CA ARG A 4 25.41 5.68 5.86
C ARG A 4 24.96 5.78 4.39
N LYS A 5 24.65 4.64 3.76
CA LYS A 5 23.99 4.61 2.45
C LYS A 5 22.76 5.51 2.54
N LYS A 6 22.69 6.56 1.71
CA LYS A 6 21.48 7.37 1.54
C LYS A 6 20.38 6.43 1.06
N ILE A 7 19.47 6.06 1.95
CA ILE A 7 18.28 5.27 1.59
C ILE A 7 17.41 6.20 0.76
N ASN A 8 17.28 5.90 -0.54
CA ASN A 8 16.44 6.67 -1.44
C ASN A 8 14.96 6.38 -1.13
N ARG A 9 14.35 7.23 -0.30
CA ARG A 9 12.98 7.06 0.18
C ARG A 9 11.98 7.77 -0.74
N LEU A 10 10.86 7.12 -1.06
CA LEU A 10 9.81 7.69 -1.92
C LEU A 10 8.90 8.65 -1.14
N LYS A 11 8.63 9.85 -1.66
CA LYS A 11 7.68 10.78 -1.01
C LYS A 11 6.23 10.37 -1.28
N PHE A 12 5.44 10.22 -0.23
CA PHE A 12 4.03 9.80 -0.31
C PHE A 12 3.12 10.85 0.34
N PRO A 13 1.87 11.05 -0.13
CA PRO A 13 0.95 12.00 0.48
C PRO A 13 0.36 11.51 1.82
N ILE A 14 0.01 12.45 2.71
CA ILE A 14 -0.45 12.19 4.10
C ILE A 14 -1.88 11.62 4.15
N ARG A 15 -2.82 12.28 3.47
CA ARG A 15 -4.25 11.92 3.51
C ARG A 15 -4.83 11.92 2.12
N LEU A 16 -5.50 10.83 1.79
CA LEU A 16 -6.25 10.69 0.54
C LEU A 16 -7.72 10.31 0.76
N LEU A 17 -8.17 10.30 2.02
CA LEU A 17 -9.58 10.20 2.37
C LEU A 17 -10.34 11.37 1.71
N ASN A 18 -11.47 11.07 1.05
CA ASN A 18 -12.31 11.97 0.24
C ASN A 18 -11.80 12.33 -1.17
N ARG A 19 -10.73 11.71 -1.66
CA ARG A 19 -10.32 11.87 -3.07
C ARG A 19 -10.95 10.80 -3.96
N ARG A 20 -11.05 11.09 -5.27
CA ARG A 20 -11.45 10.13 -6.30
C ARG A 20 -10.69 8.82 -6.10
N GLN A 21 -11.38 7.69 -6.24
CA GLN A 21 -10.81 6.37 -5.99
C GLN A 21 -10.62 5.62 -7.31
N LEU A 22 -9.54 4.84 -7.40
CA LEU A 22 -9.31 3.89 -8.46
C LEU A 22 -9.82 2.53 -8.00
N GLU A 23 -10.73 1.96 -8.77
CA GLU A 23 -11.31 0.66 -8.52
C GLU A 23 -10.53 -0.46 -9.21
N TYR A 24 -10.27 -1.51 -8.45
CA TYR A 24 -9.67 -2.76 -8.92
C TYR A 24 -10.66 -3.88 -8.62
N LYS A 25 -11.32 -4.40 -9.67
CA LYS A 25 -12.21 -5.57 -9.58
C LYS A 25 -11.41 -6.86 -9.66
N PHE A 26 -11.77 -7.84 -8.85
CA PHE A 26 -11.21 -9.19 -8.86
C PHE A 26 -12.29 -10.16 -9.34
N GLU A 27 -11.92 -11.10 -10.21
CA GLU A 27 -12.87 -12.06 -10.80
C GLU A 27 -13.33 -13.12 -9.80
N ILE A 28 -12.63 -13.22 -8.65
CA ILE A 28 -12.91 -14.16 -7.58
C ILE A 28 -13.43 -13.37 -6.38
N ASN A 29 -14.55 -13.82 -5.79
CA ASN A 29 -14.97 -13.32 -4.48
C ASN A 29 -13.96 -13.81 -3.43
N LEU A 30 -13.18 -12.86 -2.90
CA LEU A 30 -12.14 -13.14 -1.93
C LEU A 30 -12.63 -13.00 -0.48
N GLY A 31 -13.91 -12.64 -0.31
CA GLY A 31 -14.65 -12.54 0.94
C GLY A 31 -14.21 -11.35 1.80
N HIS A 32 -14.74 -11.30 3.03
CA HIS A 32 -14.42 -10.27 4.04
C HIS A 32 -12.92 -10.14 4.36
N ASN A 33 -12.10 -11.12 3.96
CA ASN A 33 -10.66 -11.15 4.16
C ASN A 33 -9.84 -10.64 2.95
N LEU A 34 -10.47 -9.99 1.95
CA LEU A 34 -9.78 -9.50 0.76
C LEU A 34 -8.56 -8.64 1.13
N LYS A 35 -8.69 -7.71 2.08
CA LYS A 35 -7.57 -6.85 2.51
C LYS A 35 -6.36 -7.65 2.98
N PHE A 36 -6.58 -8.70 3.79
CA PHE A 36 -5.51 -9.56 4.31
C PHE A 36 -4.90 -10.42 3.20
N LYS A 37 -5.72 -10.95 2.29
CA LYS A 37 -5.25 -11.72 1.13
C LYS A 37 -4.39 -10.86 0.21
N LEU A 38 -4.85 -9.66 -0.16
CA LEU A 38 -4.08 -8.71 -0.97
C LEU A 38 -2.76 -8.35 -0.30
N ARG A 39 -2.77 -8.11 1.02
CA ARG A 39 -1.55 -7.85 1.79
C ARG A 39 -0.59 -9.04 1.74
N SER A 40 -1.08 -10.26 1.89
CA SER A 40 -0.27 -11.48 1.84
C SER A 40 0.35 -11.68 0.45
N ILE A 41 -0.46 -11.55 -0.61
CA ILE A 41 0.01 -11.63 -2.00
C ILE A 41 1.08 -10.56 -2.26
N ALA A 42 0.82 -9.31 -1.84
CA ALA A 42 1.77 -8.21 -1.98
C ALA A 42 3.11 -8.50 -1.28
N ARG A 43 3.06 -8.99 -0.04
CA ARG A 43 4.24 -9.28 0.77
C ARG A 43 5.05 -10.44 0.18
N THR A 44 4.38 -11.51 -0.23
CA THR A 44 5.03 -12.75 -0.67
C THR A 44 5.56 -12.65 -2.10
N ASN A 45 4.79 -12.07 -3.02
CA ASN A 45 5.13 -12.05 -4.45
C ASN A 45 5.85 -10.78 -4.89
N PHE A 46 5.62 -9.66 -4.19
CA PHE A 46 6.21 -8.38 -4.53
C PHE A 46 6.98 -7.76 -3.36
N PRO A 47 7.87 -8.51 -2.66
CA PRO A 47 8.58 -8.01 -1.47
C PRO A 47 9.44 -6.78 -1.76
N HIS A 48 10.02 -6.71 -2.96
CA HIS A 48 10.83 -5.60 -3.44
C HIS A 48 10.05 -4.28 -3.55
N ILE A 49 8.74 -4.34 -3.78
CA ILE A 49 7.85 -3.18 -3.75
C ILE A 49 7.30 -2.99 -2.33
N TYR A 50 6.79 -4.08 -1.73
CA TYR A 50 6.11 -4.06 -0.43
C TYR A 50 6.97 -3.45 0.68
N HIS A 51 8.25 -3.84 0.76
CA HIS A 51 9.19 -3.37 1.78
C HIS A 51 9.93 -2.09 1.40
N LYS A 52 9.61 -1.48 0.24
CA LYS A 52 10.30 -0.27 -0.19
C LYS A 52 9.99 0.88 0.77
N PRO A 53 11.01 1.55 1.34
CA PRO A 53 10.81 2.59 2.33
C PRO A 53 10.25 3.87 1.70
N ILE A 54 9.37 4.55 2.43
CA ILE A 54 8.76 5.81 2.00
C ILE A 54 9.04 6.92 3.02
N VAL A 55 9.15 8.15 2.53
CA VAL A 55 9.02 9.35 3.34
C VAL A 55 7.54 9.71 3.38
N PHE A 56 6.95 9.54 4.55
CA PHE A 56 5.67 10.13 4.86
C PHE A 56 5.95 11.54 5.42
N PRO A 57 5.34 12.61 4.89
CA PRO A 57 5.45 13.93 5.48
C PRO A 57 4.88 13.81 6.89
N GLN A 58 5.65 14.26 7.89
CA GLN A 58 5.31 14.10 9.30
C GLN A 58 3.88 14.59 9.55
N ASP A 59 2.95 13.66 9.75
CA ASP A 59 1.69 14.00 10.39
C ASP A 59 2.04 14.07 11.89
N PRO A 60 1.82 15.20 12.56
CA PRO A 60 2.20 15.38 13.96
C PRO A 60 1.54 14.37 14.92
N GLN A 61 0.53 13.61 14.47
CA GLN A 61 -0.05 12.49 15.22
C GLN A 61 0.72 11.16 15.10
N PHE A 62 1.63 11.03 14.13
CA PHE A 62 2.48 9.85 13.95
C PHE A 62 3.91 10.21 14.37
N SER A 63 4.12 10.28 15.69
CA SER A 63 5.33 10.80 16.34
C SER A 63 6.58 9.92 16.24
N GLU A 64 6.57 8.88 15.42
CA GLU A 64 7.73 8.02 15.24
C GLU A 64 8.11 8.01 13.76
N GLU A 65 9.43 8.03 13.51
CA GLU A 65 10.04 7.49 12.30
C GLU A 65 9.70 5.99 12.19
N ASN A 66 8.42 5.66 12.11
CA ASN A 66 7.99 4.32 11.79
C ASN A 66 8.52 4.02 10.41
N ASP A 67 9.25 2.91 10.27
CA ASP A 67 9.71 2.33 9.01
C ASP A 67 8.51 2.08 8.09
N MET A 68 8.01 3.15 7.50
CA MET A 68 6.84 3.15 6.67
C MET A 68 7.30 2.67 5.31
N THR A 69 6.63 1.64 4.83
CA THR A 69 6.90 1.04 3.53
C THR A 69 5.66 1.16 2.67
N VAL A 70 5.82 0.95 1.36
CA VAL A 70 4.68 0.97 0.42
C VAL A 70 3.57 0.05 0.91
N GLY A 71 3.91 -1.17 1.35
CA GLY A 71 2.94 -2.13 1.88
C GLY A 71 2.21 -1.62 3.13
N ARG A 72 2.94 -1.03 4.09
CA ARG A 72 2.35 -0.48 5.32
C ARG A 72 1.45 0.73 5.03
N TRP A 73 1.83 1.58 4.10
CA TRP A 73 1.03 2.74 3.69
C TRP A 73 -0.28 2.33 3.00
N ILE A 74 -0.24 1.31 2.15
CA ILE A 74 -1.43 0.78 1.46
C ILE A 74 -2.32 0.03 2.44
N PHE A 75 -1.79 -0.99 3.11
CA PHE A 75 -2.59 -1.97 3.85
C PHE A 75 -2.82 -1.61 5.32
N GLY A 76 -2.09 -0.63 5.85
CA GLY A 76 -2.15 -0.24 7.24
C GLY A 76 -1.18 -1.01 8.15
N ILE A 77 -1.01 -0.48 9.35
CA ILE A 77 -0.25 -1.04 10.49
C ILE A 77 -1.08 -0.82 11.78
N PRO A 78 -0.73 -1.43 12.92
CA PRO A 78 -1.34 -1.03 14.19
C PRO A 78 -1.30 0.50 14.33
N ASN A 79 -2.42 1.10 14.74
CA ASN A 79 -2.64 2.56 14.83
C ASN A 79 -2.74 3.32 13.49
N TYR A 80 -2.72 2.64 12.34
CA TYR A 80 -2.91 3.26 11.02
C TYR A 80 -3.75 2.40 10.08
N LYS A 81 -4.93 2.90 9.67
CA LYS A 81 -5.90 2.12 8.87
C LYS A 81 -5.41 1.73 7.47
N GLY A 82 -4.40 2.41 6.93
CA GLY A 82 -3.98 2.27 5.53
C GLY A 82 -4.90 3.02 4.56
N HIS A 83 -4.50 3.05 3.29
CA HIS A 83 -5.25 3.73 2.23
C HIS A 83 -6.11 2.81 1.37
N ILE A 84 -5.93 1.49 1.47
CA ILE A 84 -6.78 0.54 0.75
C ILE A 84 -8.11 0.35 1.47
N ILE A 85 -9.19 0.44 0.69
CA ILE A 85 -10.53 0.02 1.08
C ILE A 85 -10.82 -1.23 0.27
N ALA A 86 -11.07 -2.36 0.92
CA ALA A 86 -11.31 -3.63 0.25
C ALA A 86 -12.71 -4.15 0.61
N PHE A 87 -13.45 -4.60 -0.39
CA PHE A 87 -14.73 -5.28 -0.29
C PHE A 87 -14.54 -6.75 -0.68
N GLU A 88 -15.62 -7.51 -0.88
CA GLU A 88 -15.52 -8.94 -1.21
C GLU A 88 -14.84 -9.22 -2.56
N ASP A 89 -15.14 -8.40 -3.57
CA ASP A 89 -14.78 -8.59 -4.97
C ASP A 89 -13.97 -7.43 -5.56
N LYS A 90 -13.77 -6.35 -4.80
CA LYS A 90 -13.12 -5.14 -5.29
C LYS A 90 -12.30 -4.43 -4.23
N ALA A 91 -11.24 -3.76 -4.66
CA ALA A 91 -10.45 -2.88 -3.82
C ALA A 91 -10.35 -1.49 -4.43
N TRP A 92 -10.39 -0.49 -3.56
CA TRP A 92 -10.22 0.91 -3.88
C TRP A 92 -8.92 1.41 -3.27
N ILE A 93 -8.17 2.14 -4.08
CA ILE A 93 -7.08 3.00 -3.61
C ILE A 93 -7.35 4.42 -4.08
N PRO A 94 -6.79 5.45 -3.45
CA PRO A 94 -6.95 6.80 -3.94
C PRO A 94 -6.31 7.02 -5.31
N LYS A 95 -6.90 7.88 -6.15
CA LYS A 95 -6.42 8.17 -7.52
C LYS A 95 -5.04 8.80 -7.55
N ASP A 96 -4.73 9.61 -6.55
CA ASP A 96 -3.44 10.28 -6.38
C ASP A 96 -2.40 9.39 -5.67
N SER A 97 -2.68 8.09 -5.56
CA SER A 97 -1.70 7.13 -5.08
C SER A 97 -0.45 7.17 -5.97
N PRO A 98 0.76 7.03 -5.40
CA PRO A 98 1.99 6.96 -6.19
C PRO A 98 1.96 5.84 -7.23
N GLU A 99 2.63 6.04 -8.36
CA GLU A 99 2.62 5.07 -9.46
C GLU A 99 3.07 3.66 -9.04
N ILE A 100 4.00 3.57 -8.08
CA ILE A 100 4.44 2.28 -7.53
C ILE A 100 3.30 1.50 -6.84
N VAL A 101 2.35 2.20 -6.21
CA VAL A 101 1.16 1.61 -5.59
C VAL A 101 0.21 1.09 -6.66
N LYS A 102 -0.02 1.90 -7.71
CA LYS A 102 -0.87 1.51 -8.84
C LYS A 102 -0.29 0.30 -9.58
N ALA A 103 1.02 0.26 -9.76
CA ALA A 103 1.74 -0.87 -10.35
C ALA A 103 1.59 -2.13 -9.50
N LEU A 104 1.78 -2.03 -8.17
CA LEU A 104 1.57 -3.14 -7.25
C LEU A 104 0.14 -3.70 -7.34
N MET A 105 -0.87 -2.84 -7.29
CA MET A 105 -2.27 -3.28 -7.38
C MET A 105 -2.60 -3.93 -8.72
N LYS A 106 -2.06 -3.41 -9.83
CA LYS A 106 -2.19 -4.04 -11.16
C LYS A 106 -1.52 -5.43 -11.20
N GLN A 107 -0.35 -5.58 -10.58
CA GLN A 107 0.35 -6.86 -10.52
C GLN A 107 -0.41 -7.89 -9.67
N ILE A 108 -0.94 -7.48 -8.52
CA ILE A 108 -1.79 -8.34 -7.67
C ILE A 108 -3.05 -8.77 -8.42
N GLN A 109 -3.72 -7.83 -9.11
CA GLN A 109 -4.90 -8.15 -9.91
C GLN A 109 -4.59 -9.17 -11.01
N LYS A 110 -3.46 -9.01 -11.73
CA LYS A 110 -3.00 -9.98 -12.73
C LYS A 110 -2.69 -11.35 -12.12
N GLN A 111 -2.15 -11.39 -10.90
CA GLN A 111 -1.84 -12.64 -10.23
C GLN A 111 -3.10 -13.41 -9.81
N ILE A 112 -4.14 -12.70 -9.38
CA ILE A 112 -5.41 -13.32 -8.95
C ILE A 112 -6.25 -13.80 -10.15
N LYS A 113 -6.03 -13.24 -11.35
CA LYS A 113 -6.65 -13.71 -12.59
C LYS A 113 -6.05 -15.02 -13.13
N LYS A 114 -4.89 -15.44 -12.63
CA LYS A 114 -4.28 -16.74 -12.97
C LYS A 114 -4.76 -17.80 -11.99
#